data_AF-A0A7S3E3T1-F1
#
_entry.id   AF-A0A7S3E3T1-F1
#
_cell.length_a   1.000
_cell.length_b   1.000
_cell.length_c   1.000
_cell.angle_alpha   90.00
_cell.angle_beta   90.00
_cell.angle_gamma   90.00
#
_symmetry.space_group_name_H-M   'P 1'
#
loop_
_entity.id
_entity.type
_entity.pdbx_description
1 polymer ?
#
loop_
_entity_poly.entity_id
_entity_poly.type
_entity_poly.pdbx_seq_one_letter_code
_entity_poly.pdbx_strand_id
1 'polypeptide(L)'
;TPAWSDLPTALWERIAGQLDEEKALFSFAMTCRRFRAMQKRVLESRGKQQQMRSVVSAWLSEQLSGRVYVPFGSADWCEWAYAEAERGKLTASRARKLKEHVSFLAANQGHWGTLRFWKRENPILFGKVCAKASNGVCEGAAAGGQLETLKWARANGCEWNEWTCAEAAEGGHLEVLKGARENGCP
;
A
#
# COMPACT_ATOMS: atom_id res chain seq x y z
N THR A 1 -16.77 -14.98 -22.35
CA THR A 1 -16.94 -15.60 -21.01
C THR A 1 -17.60 -14.58 -20.11
N PRO A 2 -18.59 -14.93 -19.28
CA PRO A 2 -19.18 -13.96 -18.36
C PRO A 2 -18.08 -13.45 -17.44
N ALA A 3 -17.91 -12.14 -17.36
CA ALA A 3 -16.97 -11.58 -16.42
C ALA A 3 -17.55 -11.81 -15.01
N TRP A 4 -16.71 -12.19 -14.05
CA TRP A 4 -17.16 -12.39 -12.67
C TRP A 4 -17.89 -11.15 -12.10
N SER A 5 -17.63 -9.96 -12.66
CA SER A 5 -18.36 -8.72 -12.39
C SER A 5 -19.86 -8.75 -12.69
N ASP A 6 -20.32 -9.68 -13.54
CA ASP A 6 -21.72 -9.77 -14.01
C ASP A 6 -22.62 -10.57 -13.06
N LEU A 7 -22.06 -11.13 -11.98
CA LEU A 7 -22.84 -11.89 -11.01
C LEU A 7 -23.86 -11.00 -10.25
N PRO A 8 -25.11 -11.48 -10.06
CA PRO A 8 -26.14 -10.76 -9.32
C PRO A 8 -25.72 -10.40 -7.88
N THR A 9 -26.17 -9.26 -7.39
CA THR A 9 -25.85 -8.76 -6.03
C THR A 9 -26.17 -9.79 -4.94
N ALA A 10 -27.30 -10.48 -5.04
CA ALA A 10 -27.72 -11.49 -4.07
C ALA A 10 -26.76 -12.70 -3.98
N LEU A 11 -26.11 -13.06 -5.10
CA LEU A 11 -25.13 -14.14 -5.09
C LEU A 11 -23.84 -13.70 -4.39
N TRP A 12 -23.41 -12.46 -4.64
CA TRP A 12 -22.28 -11.87 -3.93
C TRP A 12 -22.53 -11.70 -2.43
N GLU A 13 -23.75 -11.35 -2.02
CA GLU A 13 -24.14 -11.30 -0.60
C GLU A 13 -23.99 -12.67 0.07
N ARG A 14 -24.38 -13.76 -0.63
CA ARG A 14 -24.19 -15.13 -0.16
C ARG A 14 -22.72 -15.52 -0.04
N ILE A 15 -21.91 -15.24 -1.07
CA ILE A 15 -20.47 -15.54 -1.07
C ILE A 15 -19.79 -14.78 0.07
N ALA A 16 -20.04 -13.47 0.18
CA ALA A 16 -19.46 -12.64 1.23
C ALA A 16 -19.97 -13.04 2.63
N GLY A 17 -21.20 -13.54 2.73
CA GLY A 17 -21.78 -14.07 3.96
C GLY A 17 -21.08 -15.33 4.47
N GLN A 18 -20.50 -16.14 3.58
CA GLN A 18 -19.73 -17.35 3.89
C GLN A 18 -18.24 -17.08 4.17
N LEU A 19 -17.78 -15.85 3.98
CA LEU A 19 -16.44 -15.46 4.39
C LEU A 19 -16.44 -15.23 5.90
N ASP A 20 -15.96 -16.23 6.63
CA ASP A 20 -15.90 -16.19 8.09
C ASP A 20 -14.72 -15.36 8.61
N GLU A 21 -13.65 -15.26 7.81
CA GLU A 21 -12.50 -14.43 8.13
C GLU A 21 -12.77 -12.97 7.76
N GLU A 22 -12.70 -12.06 8.74
CA GLU A 22 -12.69 -10.61 8.52
C GLU A 22 -11.64 -10.20 7.47
N LYS A 23 -10.55 -10.97 7.35
CA LYS A 23 -9.50 -10.84 6.34
C LYS A 23 -9.97 -11.12 4.91
N ALA A 24 -10.82 -12.11 4.69
CA ALA A 24 -11.31 -12.44 3.36
C ALA A 24 -12.35 -11.43 2.87
N LEU A 25 -13.26 -10.99 3.76
CA LEU A 25 -14.18 -9.88 3.50
C LEU A 25 -13.42 -8.56 3.23
N PHE A 26 -12.31 -8.34 3.93
CA PHE A 26 -11.42 -7.20 3.71
C PHE A 26 -10.78 -7.22 2.32
N SER A 27 -10.09 -8.31 1.96
CA SER A 27 -9.47 -8.46 0.64
C SER A 27 -10.49 -8.27 -0.48
N PHE A 28 -11.70 -8.80 -0.30
CA PHE A 28 -12.80 -8.67 -1.23
C PHE A 28 -13.25 -7.21 -1.41
N ALA A 29 -13.41 -6.47 -0.30
CA ALA A 29 -13.78 -5.07 -0.29
C ALA A 29 -12.76 -4.15 -0.99
N MET A 30 -11.48 -4.54 -1.04
CA MET A 30 -10.42 -3.74 -1.64
C MET A 30 -10.35 -3.84 -3.16
N THR A 31 -10.99 -4.82 -3.78
CA THR A 31 -10.90 -5.02 -5.24
C THR A 31 -11.76 -4.04 -6.05
N CYS A 32 -12.90 -3.58 -5.53
CA CYS A 32 -13.74 -2.59 -6.22
C CYS A 32 -14.77 -1.90 -5.31
N ARG A 33 -15.30 -0.76 -5.76
CA ARG A 33 -16.36 0.01 -5.06
C ARG A 33 -17.61 -0.84 -4.76
N ARG A 34 -17.97 -1.76 -5.66
CA ARG A 34 -19.14 -2.65 -5.50
C ARG A 34 -18.96 -3.61 -4.33
N PHE A 35 -17.80 -4.22 -4.18
CA PHE A 35 -17.51 -5.13 -3.07
C PHE A 35 -17.27 -4.40 -1.76
N ARG A 36 -16.77 -3.16 -1.80
CA ARG A 36 -16.74 -2.30 -0.62
C ARG A 36 -18.14 -2.01 -0.08
N ALA A 37 -19.10 -1.70 -0.96
CA ALA A 37 -20.50 -1.53 -0.56
C ALA A 37 -21.09 -2.84 0.00
N MET A 38 -20.70 -3.97 -0.58
CA MET A 38 -21.11 -5.30 -0.12
C MET A 38 -20.61 -5.62 1.30
N GLN A 39 -19.33 -5.40 1.57
CA GLN A 39 -18.74 -5.58 2.90
C GLN A 39 -19.50 -4.77 3.95
N LYS A 40 -19.87 -3.52 3.63
CA LYS A 40 -20.63 -2.67 4.54
C LYS A 40 -21.97 -3.32 4.92
N ARG A 41 -22.72 -3.83 3.94
CA ARG A 41 -24.01 -4.53 4.17
C ARG A 41 -23.85 -5.79 5.01
N VAL A 42 -22.83 -6.59 4.74
CA VAL A 42 -22.57 -7.84 5.49
C VAL A 42 -22.17 -7.54 6.96
N LEU A 43 -21.40 -6.48 7.20
CA LEU A 43 -21.06 -6.05 8.56
C LEU A 43 -22.26 -5.46 9.30
N GLU A 44 -23.14 -4.74 8.59
CA GLU A 44 -24.42 -4.24 9.12
C GLU A 44 -25.35 -5.40 9.52
N SER A 45 -25.51 -6.42 8.67
CA SER A 45 -26.33 -7.59 8.99
C SER A 45 -25.77 -8.43 10.15
N ARG A 46 -24.46 -8.37 10.39
CA ARG A 46 -23.78 -9.05 11.52
C ARG A 46 -23.83 -8.24 12.83
N GLY A 47 -24.48 -7.07 12.87
CA GLY A 47 -24.53 -6.21 14.05
C GLY A 47 -23.18 -5.60 14.44
N LYS A 48 -22.18 -5.68 13.56
CA LYS A 48 -20.81 -5.21 13.78
C LYS A 48 -20.62 -3.74 13.33
N GLN A 49 -21.69 -2.94 13.30
CA GLN A 49 -21.66 -1.51 12.92
C GLN A 49 -20.70 -0.68 13.78
N GLN A 50 -20.56 -0.98 15.08
CA GLN A 50 -19.63 -0.30 15.99
C GLN A 50 -18.17 -0.79 15.84
N GLN A 51 -17.98 -1.99 15.26
CA GLN A 51 -16.68 -2.54 14.87
C GLN A 51 -16.14 -1.85 13.61
N MET A 52 -16.89 -0.90 13.06
CA MET A 52 -16.45 0.13 12.13
C MET A 52 -15.59 1.21 12.84
N ARG A 53 -14.63 0.82 13.70
CA ARG A 53 -13.33 1.52 13.64
C ARG A 53 -12.96 1.42 12.17
N SER A 54 -12.67 2.54 11.48
CA SER A 54 -12.50 2.51 10.02
C SER A 54 -11.70 1.25 9.69
N VAL A 55 -12.21 0.41 8.79
CA VAL A 55 -11.57 -0.88 8.47
C VAL A 55 -10.06 -0.66 8.23
N VAL A 56 -9.73 0.53 7.72
CA VAL A 56 -8.41 1.16 7.65
C VAL A 56 -7.68 1.32 8.98
N SER A 57 -8.27 1.86 10.04
CA SER A 57 -7.61 2.01 11.35
C SER A 57 -7.39 0.69 12.10
N ALA A 58 -8.28 -0.30 11.94
CA ALA A 58 -8.10 -1.65 12.48
C ALA A 58 -6.99 -2.38 11.71
N TRP A 59 -7.09 -2.38 10.38
CA TRP A 59 -6.04 -2.86 9.48
C TRP A 59 -4.71 -2.16 9.76
N LEU A 60 -4.67 -0.82 9.81
CA LEU A 60 -3.46 -0.06 10.15
C LEU A 60 -2.86 -0.45 11.49
N SER A 61 -3.69 -0.71 12.50
CA SER A 61 -3.20 -1.09 13.82
C SER A 61 -2.56 -2.48 13.82
N GLU A 62 -3.09 -3.41 13.01
CA GLU A 62 -2.53 -4.75 12.84
C GLU A 62 -1.31 -4.76 11.91
N GLN A 63 -1.34 -3.99 10.82
CA GLN A 63 -0.28 -3.86 9.81
C GLN A 63 0.94 -3.13 10.33
N LEU A 64 0.75 -1.97 10.98
CA LEU A 64 1.84 -1.23 11.62
C LEU A 64 2.38 -1.95 12.88
N SER A 65 1.73 -3.04 13.32
CA SER A 65 2.26 -3.95 14.35
C SER A 65 3.16 -5.05 13.78
N GLY A 66 3.39 -5.07 12.46
CA GLY A 66 4.28 -6.03 11.79
C GLY A 66 3.71 -7.46 11.68
N ARG A 67 2.42 -7.66 11.97
CA ARG A 67 1.81 -8.99 12.08
C ARG A 67 1.29 -9.59 10.77
N VAL A 68 1.25 -8.82 9.68
CA VAL A 68 0.71 -9.28 8.39
C VAL A 68 1.57 -8.69 7.26
N TYR A 69 2.14 -9.55 6.42
CA TYR A 69 2.71 -9.19 5.13
C TYR A 69 1.56 -9.05 4.13
N VAL A 70 1.39 -7.88 3.50
CA VAL A 70 0.38 -7.70 2.44
C VAL A 70 1.09 -7.72 1.10
N PRO A 71 0.82 -8.73 0.26
CA PRO A 71 1.68 -8.97 -0.89
C PRO A 71 1.36 -8.06 -2.09
N PHE A 72 0.19 -7.40 -2.17
CA PHE A 72 -0.20 -6.63 -3.37
C PHE A 72 -1.15 -5.46 -3.05
N GLY A 73 -0.69 -4.23 -3.24
CA GLY A 73 -1.53 -3.03 -3.30
C GLY A 73 -1.54 -2.48 -4.72
N SER A 74 -2.69 -2.45 -5.39
CA SER A 74 -2.81 -1.79 -6.70
C SER A 74 -2.60 -0.28 -6.58
N ALA A 75 -2.34 0.40 -7.70
CA ALA A 75 -2.27 1.87 -7.74
C ALA A 75 -3.52 2.53 -7.13
N ASP A 76 -4.72 2.05 -7.49
CA ASP A 76 -5.99 2.53 -6.93
C ASP A 76 -6.07 2.37 -5.41
N TRP A 77 -5.58 1.24 -4.89
CA TRP A 77 -5.54 0.98 -3.46
C TRP A 77 -4.61 1.97 -2.74
N CYS A 78 -3.42 2.16 -3.31
CA CYS A 78 -2.41 3.09 -2.82
C CYS A 78 -3.00 4.51 -2.75
N GLU A 79 -3.63 4.97 -3.83
CA GLU A 79 -4.30 6.29 -3.91
C GLU A 79 -5.40 6.46 -2.88
N TRP A 80 -6.26 5.46 -2.74
CA TRP A 80 -7.33 5.48 -1.75
C TRP A 80 -6.79 5.54 -0.33
N ALA A 81 -5.78 4.74 -0.01
CA ALA A 81 -5.18 4.69 1.33
C ALA A 81 -4.53 6.03 1.69
N TYR A 82 -3.81 6.63 0.75
CA TYR A 82 -3.25 7.97 0.91
C TYR A 82 -4.35 9.02 1.15
N ALA A 83 -5.42 9.00 0.37
CA ALA A 83 -6.55 9.91 0.55
C ALA A 83 -7.24 9.73 1.91
N GLU A 84 -7.36 8.50 2.41
CA GLU A 84 -7.92 8.25 3.75
C GLU A 84 -7.03 8.83 4.87
N ALA A 85 -5.71 8.83 4.68
CA ALA A 85 -4.79 9.45 5.62
C ALA A 85 -4.98 10.98 5.73
N GLU A 86 -5.47 11.63 4.68
CA GLU A 86 -5.77 13.08 4.67
C GLU A 86 -7.18 13.41 5.20
N ARG A 87 -8.10 12.44 5.30
CA ARG A 87 -9.49 12.66 5.75
C ARG A 87 -9.64 13.03 7.24
N GLY A 88 -8.54 13.22 7.97
CA GLY A 88 -8.53 13.71 9.35
C GLY A 88 -9.07 12.76 10.42
N LYS A 89 -9.43 11.52 10.05
CA LYS A 89 -9.95 10.49 10.97
C LYS A 89 -8.85 9.74 11.74
N LEU A 90 -7.60 9.91 11.32
CA LEU A 90 -6.43 9.29 11.96
C LEU A 90 -5.67 10.33 12.77
N THR A 91 -5.00 9.88 13.83
CA THR A 91 -4.01 10.72 14.52
C THR A 91 -2.86 11.04 13.56
N ALA A 92 -2.21 12.19 13.72
CA ALA A 92 -1.09 12.61 12.84
C ALA A 92 0.01 11.53 12.72
N SER A 93 0.32 10.84 13.83
CA SER A 93 1.29 9.73 13.84
C SER A 93 0.82 8.53 13.00
N ARG A 94 -0.45 8.14 13.11
CA ARG A 94 -1.02 7.04 12.31
C ARG A 94 -1.12 7.41 10.83
N ALA A 95 -1.54 8.63 10.52
CA ALA A 95 -1.61 9.13 9.15
C ALA A 95 -0.21 9.14 8.51
N ARG A 96 0.81 9.60 9.23
CA ARG A 96 2.20 9.57 8.76
C ARG A 96 2.67 8.14 8.45
N LYS A 97 2.52 7.22 9.41
CA LYS A 97 2.92 5.81 9.23
C LYS A 97 2.19 5.12 8.07
N LEU A 98 0.89 5.40 7.91
CA LEU A 98 0.12 4.91 6.77
C LEU A 98 0.75 5.37 5.45
N LYS A 99 1.04 6.68 5.34
CA LYS A 99 1.60 7.24 4.11
C LYS A 99 3.01 6.71 3.82
N GLU A 100 3.83 6.48 4.83
CA GLU A 100 5.15 5.83 4.69
C GLU A 100 4.99 4.40 4.12
N HIS A 101 4.14 3.58 4.76
CA HIS A 101 3.91 2.20 4.33
C HIS A 101 3.31 2.10 2.91
N VAL A 102 2.33 2.96 2.60
CA VAL A 102 1.71 3.01 1.29
C VAL A 102 2.70 3.47 0.21
N SER A 103 3.63 4.37 0.55
CA SER A 103 4.72 4.77 -0.36
C SER A 103 5.68 3.62 -0.64
N PHE A 104 6.03 2.83 0.38
CA PHE A 104 6.81 1.60 0.20
C PHE A 104 6.13 0.62 -0.75
N LEU A 105 4.83 0.34 -0.54
CA LEU A 105 4.08 -0.60 -1.38
C LEU A 105 3.98 -0.13 -2.83
N ALA A 106 3.69 1.16 -3.04
CA ALA A 106 3.66 1.74 -4.38
C ALA A 106 5.02 1.63 -5.07
N ALA A 107 6.12 1.82 -4.32
CA ALA A 107 7.47 1.70 -4.85
C ALA A 107 7.83 0.25 -5.20
N ASN A 108 7.49 -0.70 -4.32
CA ASN A 108 7.70 -2.13 -4.49
C ASN A 108 6.97 -2.71 -5.72
N GLN A 109 5.78 -2.22 -6.01
CA GLN A 109 4.98 -2.63 -7.17
C GLN A 109 5.27 -1.82 -8.44
N GLY A 110 6.19 -0.84 -8.37
CA GLY A 110 6.57 -0.04 -9.54
C GLY A 110 5.55 1.03 -9.95
N HIS A 111 4.64 1.40 -9.06
CA HIS A 111 3.63 2.43 -9.27
C HIS A 111 4.19 3.86 -9.12
N TRP A 112 5.28 4.16 -9.84
CA TRP A 112 5.98 5.44 -9.75
C TRP A 112 5.13 6.64 -10.21
N GLY A 113 4.10 6.42 -11.05
CA GLY A 113 3.11 7.44 -11.42
C GLY A 113 2.31 7.97 -10.21
N THR A 114 1.90 7.07 -9.32
CA THR A 114 1.22 7.41 -8.07
C THR A 114 2.17 8.15 -7.11
N LEU A 115 3.43 7.71 -7.00
CA LEU A 115 4.45 8.40 -6.20
C LEU A 115 4.74 9.82 -6.73
N ARG A 116 4.80 9.98 -8.06
CA ARG A 116 4.94 11.29 -8.71
C ARG A 116 3.76 12.20 -8.41
N PHE A 117 2.54 11.66 -8.46
CA PHE A 117 1.34 12.41 -8.11
C PHE A 117 1.40 12.92 -6.67
N TRP A 118 1.72 12.05 -5.70
CA TRP A 118 1.82 12.48 -4.29
C TRP A 118 2.95 13.45 -4.01
N LYS A 119 4.10 13.31 -4.68
CA LYS A 119 5.18 14.30 -4.58
C LYS A 119 4.69 15.69 -4.98
N ARG A 120 3.89 15.78 -6.04
CA ARG A 120 3.32 17.05 -6.52
C ARG A 120 2.33 17.65 -5.52
N GLU A 121 1.46 16.82 -4.95
CA GLU A 121 0.43 17.26 -4.00
C GLU A 121 1.00 17.59 -2.61
N ASN A 122 2.04 16.87 -2.16
CA ASN A 122 2.63 17.04 -0.83
C ASN A 122 4.17 16.84 -0.83
N PRO A 123 4.93 17.84 -1.32
CA PRO A 123 6.38 17.73 -1.46
C PRO A 123 7.11 17.65 -0.11
N ILE A 124 6.57 18.29 0.94
CA ILE A 124 7.16 18.27 2.29
C ILE A 124 7.11 16.86 2.86
N LEU A 125 5.96 16.19 2.74
CA LEU A 125 5.82 14.81 3.20
C LEU A 125 6.68 13.87 2.37
N PHE A 126 6.69 14.02 1.04
CA PHE A 126 7.52 13.20 0.17
C PHE A 126 9.01 13.34 0.54
N GLY A 127 9.49 14.55 0.84
CA GLY A 127 10.84 14.78 1.34
C GLY A 127 11.12 14.08 2.67
N LYS A 128 10.14 13.99 3.57
CA LYS A 128 10.27 13.20 4.82
C LYS A 128 10.34 11.71 4.55
N VAL A 129 9.49 11.17 3.68
CA VAL A 129 9.49 9.76 3.28
C VAL A 129 10.79 9.40 2.54
N CYS A 130 11.41 10.35 1.85
CA CYS A 130 12.69 10.15 1.16
C CYS A 130 13.92 10.46 2.00
N ALA A 131 13.74 10.86 3.26
CA ALA A 131 14.87 11.13 4.15
C ALA A 131 15.65 9.85 4.41
N LYS A 132 16.98 9.97 4.54
CA LYS A 132 17.94 8.87 4.72
C LYS A 132 17.59 7.89 5.86
N ALA A 133 16.89 8.37 6.90
CA ALA A 133 16.47 7.57 8.04
C ALA A 133 15.12 6.82 7.84
N SER A 134 14.38 7.08 6.77
CA SER A 134 13.07 6.48 6.52
C SER A 134 12.85 6.17 5.05
N ASN A 135 13.88 5.69 4.32
CA ASN A 135 13.81 5.57 2.87
C ASN A 135 13.03 4.33 2.37
N GLY A 136 11.78 4.21 2.82
CA GLY A 136 10.88 3.14 2.41
C GLY A 136 10.55 3.15 0.92
N VAL A 137 10.78 4.25 0.19
CA VAL A 137 10.56 4.29 -1.26
C VAL A 137 11.68 3.57 -2.00
N CYS A 138 12.95 3.88 -1.72
CA CYS A 138 14.05 3.16 -2.38
C CYS A 138 14.15 1.72 -1.88
N GLU A 139 13.98 1.48 -0.57
CA GLU A 139 13.93 0.12 0.00
C GLU A 139 12.80 -0.70 -0.66
N GLY A 140 11.59 -0.14 -0.74
CA GLY A 140 10.46 -0.80 -1.38
C GLY A 140 10.72 -1.10 -2.85
N ALA A 141 11.19 -0.12 -3.62
CA ALA A 141 11.51 -0.32 -5.03
C ALA A 141 12.65 -1.34 -5.25
N ALA A 142 13.64 -1.39 -4.36
CA ALA A 142 14.70 -2.38 -4.38
C ALA A 142 14.18 -3.79 -4.10
N ALA A 143 13.40 -3.95 -3.03
CA ALA A 143 12.74 -5.19 -2.64
C ALA A 143 11.79 -5.74 -3.73
N GLY A 144 11.28 -4.86 -4.60
CA GLY A 144 10.36 -5.22 -5.68
C GLY A 144 11.00 -5.30 -7.06
N GLY A 145 12.31 -5.08 -7.17
CA GLY A 145 13.03 -5.17 -8.44
C GLY A 145 12.76 -3.99 -9.40
N GLN A 146 12.25 -2.88 -8.89
CA GLN A 146 11.72 -1.76 -9.68
C GLN A 146 12.81 -0.72 -10.00
N LEU A 147 13.72 -1.06 -10.93
CA LEU A 147 14.87 -0.22 -11.28
C LEU A 147 14.48 1.20 -11.73
N GLU A 148 13.44 1.34 -12.55
CA GLU A 148 12.98 2.66 -13.03
C GLU A 148 12.42 3.52 -11.88
N THR A 149 11.74 2.89 -10.92
CA THR A 149 11.25 3.58 -9.71
C THR A 149 12.41 4.06 -8.84
N LEU A 150 13.46 3.25 -8.69
CA LEU A 150 14.69 3.63 -7.98
C LEU A 150 15.43 4.81 -8.62
N LYS A 151 15.58 4.79 -9.96
CA LYS A 151 16.17 5.91 -10.72
C LYS A 151 15.36 7.18 -10.52
N TRP A 152 14.03 7.07 -10.64
CA TRP A 152 13.13 8.20 -10.42
C TRP A 152 13.25 8.73 -8.99
N ALA A 153 13.22 7.87 -7.97
CA ALA A 153 13.31 8.27 -6.57
C ALA A 153 14.63 9.01 -6.29
N ARG A 154 15.76 8.50 -6.80
CA ARG A 154 17.07 9.15 -6.67
C ARG A 154 17.10 10.54 -7.31
N ALA A 155 16.60 10.68 -8.55
CA ALA A 155 16.49 11.98 -9.22
C ALA A 155 15.58 12.98 -8.47
N ASN A 156 14.75 12.49 -7.55
CA ASN A 156 13.77 13.27 -6.82
C ASN A 156 14.15 13.53 -5.35
N GLY A 157 15.39 13.21 -4.94
CA GLY A 157 15.95 13.54 -3.64
C GLY A 157 15.92 12.39 -2.61
N CYS A 158 15.58 11.17 -3.03
CA CYS A 158 15.61 9.99 -2.16
C CYS A 158 16.99 9.31 -2.26
N GLU A 159 17.83 9.48 -1.24
CA GLU A 159 19.19 8.93 -1.22
C GLU A 159 19.20 7.44 -0.93
N TRP A 160 19.93 6.66 -1.71
CA TRP A 160 20.11 5.25 -1.38
C TRP A 160 20.87 5.06 -0.07
N ASN A 161 20.48 4.03 0.68
CA ASN A 161 21.09 3.62 1.94
C ASN A 161 21.51 2.15 1.85
N GLU A 162 22.22 1.67 2.88
CA GLU A 162 22.63 0.26 3.01
C GLU A 162 21.46 -0.73 2.86
N TRP A 163 20.27 -0.36 3.35
CA TRP A 163 19.05 -1.14 3.22
C TRP A 163 18.58 -1.28 1.77
N THR A 164 18.80 -0.27 0.91
CA THR A 164 18.44 -0.35 -0.51
C THR A 164 19.16 -1.52 -1.21
N CYS A 165 20.43 -1.75 -0.92
CA CYS A 165 21.15 -2.91 -1.47
C CYS A 165 20.75 -4.22 -0.78
N ALA A 166 20.53 -4.20 0.54
CA ALA A 166 20.12 -5.38 1.29
C ALA A 166 18.77 -5.93 0.79
N GLU A 167 17.79 -5.05 0.60
CA GLU A 167 16.45 -5.38 0.08
C GLU A 167 16.49 -5.90 -1.36
N ALA A 168 17.31 -5.30 -2.23
CA ALA A 168 17.51 -5.83 -3.59
C ALA A 168 18.12 -7.24 -3.58
N ALA A 169 19.06 -7.50 -2.67
CA ALA A 169 19.67 -8.82 -2.51
C ALA A 169 18.69 -9.84 -1.92
N GLU A 170 17.91 -9.45 -0.91
CA GLU A 170 16.88 -10.30 -0.30
C GLU A 170 15.78 -10.67 -1.31
N GLY A 171 15.33 -9.70 -2.12
CA GLY A 171 14.37 -9.93 -3.20
C GLY A 171 14.94 -10.69 -4.42
N GLY A 172 16.25 -10.99 -4.43
CA GLY A 172 16.90 -11.68 -5.56
C GLY A 172 17.00 -10.84 -6.83
N HIS A 173 16.92 -9.52 -6.72
CA HIS A 173 16.88 -8.59 -7.85
C HIS A 173 18.28 -8.14 -8.28
N LEU A 174 19.02 -9.06 -8.89
CA LEU A 174 20.43 -8.86 -9.27
C LEU A 174 20.68 -7.62 -10.16
N GLU A 175 19.80 -7.35 -11.12
CA GLU A 175 19.94 -6.20 -12.03
C GLU A 175 19.74 -4.87 -11.30
N VAL A 176 18.86 -4.84 -10.29
CA VAL A 176 18.72 -3.68 -9.40
C VAL A 176 19.98 -3.51 -8.55
N LEU A 177 20.53 -4.58 -7.99
CA LEU A 177 21.73 -4.52 -7.17
C LEU A 177 22.94 -4.02 -7.97
N LYS A 178 23.14 -4.51 -9.20
CA LYS A 178 24.19 -4.02 -10.11
C LYS A 178 23.99 -2.53 -10.41
N GLY A 179 22.79 -2.14 -10.83
CA GLY A 179 22.47 -0.75 -11.12
C GLY A 179 22.64 0.16 -9.91
N ALA A 180 22.32 -0.30 -8.71
CA ALA A 180 22.53 0.43 -7.47
C ALA A 180 24.03 0.60 -7.16
N ARG A 181 24.84 -0.46 -7.31
CA ARG A 181 26.29 -0.38 -7.07
C ARG A 181 27.01 0.49 -8.10
N GLU A 182 26.67 0.38 -9.38
CA GLU A 182 27.25 1.20 -10.46
C GLU A 182 27.01 2.70 -10.26
N ASN A 183 25.87 3.05 -9.68
CA ASN A 183 25.50 4.43 -9.40
C ASN A 183 25.97 4.90 -8.00
N GLY A 184 26.81 4.12 -7.31
CA GLY A 184 27.41 4.52 -6.03
C GLY A 184 26.48 4.44 -4.83
N CYS A 185 25.59 3.45 -4.76
CA CYS A 185 24.90 3.11 -3.51
C CYS A 185 25.94 2.78 -2.42
N PRO A 186 25.85 3.40 -1.23
CA PRO A 186 26.75 3.09 -0.11
C PRO A 186 26.69 1.63 0.32
#